data_AF-A0A918FAK5-F1
#
_entry.id   AF-A0A918FAK5-F1
#
_cell.length_a   1.000
_cell.length_b   1.000
_cell.length_c   1.000
_cell.angle_alpha   90.00
_cell.angle_beta   90.00
_cell.angle_gamma   90.00
#
_symmetry.space_group_name_H-M   'P 1'
#
loop_
_entity.id
_entity.type
_entity.pdbx_description
1 polymer ?
#
loop_
_entity_poly.entity_id
_entity_poly.type
_entity_poly.pdbx_seq_one_letter_code
_entity_poly.pdbx_strand_id
1 'polypeptide(L)'
;MSVKIGINGFGRIGRNFFRAALAQGADLEIVAVNDLTDNKTLAHLLKYDSITGRLDATVEYDDENLIVNGTKIKAFAERDPANLPWGELGVDIVIESTGFFTKAADARKHLEAGAKKVLISAPATDEDATFVIGVNEQDYDPETQHIISNASCTTNCLAPLAKVFNDAFGIERGLMTTVHAYTADQNLQDGPHKDLRRARAAAINIVPTSTGAAKAIGLVLPELVGKLDGFALRVPVPTGSITDLTVTASRPVTVDEVKAAYKAAAEGPMKGILKYTEDEIVSSDIVSDPHSSIFDAGLVRVIGDQVKLSSWYDNEWGYSNRLVDLAEYVGERL
;
A
#
# COMPACT_ATOMS: atom_id res chain seq x y z
N MET A 1 16.11 11.44 -17.44
CA MET A 1 15.95 12.53 -16.45
C MET A 1 15.17 11.91 -15.32
N SER A 2 15.56 12.15 -14.07
CA SER A 2 14.85 11.63 -12.90
C SER A 2 13.42 12.15 -12.88
N VAL A 3 12.46 11.30 -12.53
CA VAL A 3 11.04 11.63 -12.48
C VAL A 3 10.78 12.50 -11.27
N LYS A 4 10.14 13.67 -11.44
CA LYS A 4 9.91 14.61 -10.35
C LYS A 4 8.64 14.29 -9.59
N ILE A 5 8.77 14.08 -8.28
CA ILE A 5 7.68 13.70 -7.39
C ILE A 5 7.28 14.85 -6.47
N GLY A 6 5.97 15.11 -6.41
CA GLY A 6 5.33 15.87 -5.34
C GLY A 6 4.55 14.95 -4.41
N ILE A 7 4.68 15.11 -3.09
CA ILE A 7 3.92 14.30 -2.11
C ILE A 7 2.84 15.18 -1.47
N ASN A 8 1.56 14.88 -1.73
CA ASN A 8 0.46 15.51 -1.02
C ASN A 8 0.03 14.64 0.18
N GLY A 9 0.10 15.21 1.39
CA GLY A 9 -0.07 14.49 2.65
C GLY A 9 1.22 13.87 3.14
N PHE A 10 2.08 14.63 3.83
CA PHE A 10 3.30 14.12 4.47
C PHE A 10 3.05 13.42 5.82
N GLY A 11 1.95 12.67 5.87
CA GLY A 11 1.51 11.84 6.98
C GLY A 11 2.23 10.50 7.01
N ARG A 12 1.55 9.45 7.52
CA ARG A 12 2.16 8.12 7.69
C ARG A 12 2.65 7.51 6.37
N ILE A 13 1.80 7.50 5.34
CA ILE A 13 2.14 6.92 4.03
C ILE A 13 3.10 7.82 3.25
N GLY A 14 2.88 9.14 3.22
CA GLY A 14 3.81 10.07 2.54
C GLY A 14 5.24 10.00 3.08
N ARG A 15 5.43 9.93 4.40
CA ARG A 15 6.77 9.75 5.00
C ARG A 15 7.35 8.36 4.71
N ASN A 16 6.54 7.30 4.75
CA ASN A 16 7.02 5.96 4.42
C ASN A 16 7.35 5.81 2.92
N PHE A 17 6.63 6.48 2.02
CA PHE A 17 6.99 6.58 0.60
C PHE A 17 8.36 7.25 0.46
N PHE A 18 8.59 8.39 1.11
CA PHE A 18 9.90 9.06 1.12
C PHE A 18 11.01 8.14 1.63
N ARG A 19 10.78 7.49 2.78
CA ARG A 19 11.75 6.57 3.39
C ARG A 19 12.02 5.35 2.49
N ALA A 20 10.99 4.80 1.86
CA ALA A 20 11.12 3.67 0.94
C ALA A 20 11.89 4.06 -0.32
N ALA A 21 11.59 5.20 -0.94
CA ALA A 21 12.32 5.70 -2.11
C ALA A 21 13.81 5.88 -1.79
N LEU A 22 14.13 6.44 -0.63
CA LEU A 22 15.52 6.58 -0.18
C LEU A 22 16.19 5.23 0.08
N ALA A 23 15.50 4.29 0.74
CA ALA A 23 16.04 2.97 1.07
C ALA A 23 16.27 2.09 -0.18
N GLN A 24 15.41 2.20 -1.19
CA GLN A 24 15.57 1.53 -2.47
C GLN A 24 16.65 2.16 -3.36
N GLY A 25 16.98 3.44 -3.13
CA GLY A 25 17.80 4.20 -4.07
C GLY A 25 17.08 4.45 -5.40
N ALA A 26 15.75 4.64 -5.34
CA ALA A 26 14.87 4.83 -6.49
C ALA A 26 15.28 6.07 -7.32
N ASP A 27 15.09 6.02 -8.64
CA ASP A 27 15.39 7.15 -9.56
C ASP A 27 14.25 8.19 -9.58
N LEU A 28 13.85 8.62 -8.38
CA LEU A 28 12.76 9.56 -8.14
C LEU A 28 13.29 10.82 -7.43
N GLU A 29 13.08 11.99 -8.04
CA GLU A 29 13.45 13.27 -7.46
C GLU A 29 12.27 13.86 -6.68
N ILE A 30 12.27 13.73 -5.36
CA ILE A 30 11.21 14.32 -4.52
C ILE A 30 11.48 15.82 -4.36
N VAL A 31 10.75 16.64 -5.11
CA VAL A 31 10.97 18.10 -5.19
C VAL A 31 10.11 18.88 -4.20
N ALA A 32 8.98 18.32 -3.78
CA ALA A 32 8.06 18.98 -2.87
C ALA A 32 7.20 18.04 -2.01
N VAL A 33 6.81 18.52 -0.83
CA VAL A 33 5.84 17.91 0.07
C VAL A 33 4.79 18.92 0.52
N ASN A 34 3.57 18.47 0.78
CA ASN A 34 2.49 19.28 1.36
C ASN A 34 1.87 18.60 2.58
N ASP A 35 1.78 19.29 3.70
CA ASP A 35 1.02 18.88 4.89
C ASP A 35 0.68 20.10 5.75
N LEU A 36 -0.40 20.04 6.52
CA LEU A 36 -0.94 21.19 7.27
C LEU A 36 -0.22 21.42 8.61
N THR A 37 1.11 21.49 8.58
CA THR A 37 1.97 21.73 9.74
C THR A 37 3.29 22.41 9.33
N ASP A 38 4.13 22.75 10.30
CA ASP A 38 5.39 23.47 10.08
C ASP A 38 6.56 22.53 9.72
N ASN A 39 7.59 23.07 9.05
CA ASN A 39 8.75 22.30 8.56
C ASN A 39 9.55 21.65 9.69
N LYS A 40 9.60 22.26 10.89
CA LYS A 40 10.27 21.65 12.05
C LYS A 40 9.55 20.37 12.47
N THR A 41 8.23 20.40 12.50
CA THR A 41 7.40 19.23 12.82
C THR A 41 7.57 18.14 11.76
N LEU A 42 7.51 18.49 10.47
CA LEU A 42 7.73 17.53 9.38
C LEU A 42 9.12 16.89 9.42
N ALA A 43 10.18 17.69 9.59
CA ALA A 43 11.54 17.20 9.73
C ALA A 43 11.70 16.25 10.93
N HIS A 44 11.09 16.61 12.07
CA HIS A 44 11.11 15.76 13.27
C HIS A 44 10.44 14.40 13.02
N LEU A 45 9.24 14.39 12.43
CA LEU A 45 8.46 13.18 12.16
C LEU A 45 9.06 12.32 11.04
N LEU A 46 9.82 12.91 10.11
CA LEU A 46 10.59 12.15 9.12
C LEU A 46 11.81 11.50 9.76
N LYS A 47 12.50 12.21 10.66
CA LYS A 47 13.72 11.73 11.34
C LYS A 47 13.45 10.62 12.34
N TYR A 48 12.37 10.71 13.10
CA TYR A 48 12.05 9.78 14.19
C TYR A 48 10.71 9.09 13.96
N ASP A 49 10.72 7.76 13.90
CA ASP A 49 9.53 6.93 13.76
C ASP A 49 9.49 5.84 14.84
N SER A 50 8.33 5.64 15.47
CA SER A 50 8.18 4.63 16.53
C SER A 50 8.21 3.19 16.02
N ILE A 51 8.00 2.96 14.72
CA ILE A 51 7.90 1.64 14.10
C ILE A 51 9.14 1.33 13.27
N THR A 52 9.49 2.20 12.33
CA THR A 52 10.65 2.00 11.45
C THR A 52 11.92 2.66 11.99
N GLY A 53 11.87 3.23 13.20
CA GLY A 53 13.04 3.79 13.88
C GLY A 53 13.53 5.11 13.27
N ARG A 54 14.82 5.39 13.48
CA ARG A 54 15.46 6.62 12.99
C ARG A 54 15.80 6.48 11.51
N LEU A 55 15.51 7.52 10.73
CA LEU A 55 15.94 7.56 9.34
C LEU A 55 17.47 7.68 9.28
N ASP A 56 18.12 6.84 8.47
CA ASP A 56 19.56 6.90 8.22
C ASP A 56 19.89 7.98 7.18
N ALA A 57 19.60 9.24 7.54
CA ALA A 57 19.87 10.42 6.73
C ALA A 57 20.02 11.66 7.62
N THR A 58 20.71 12.68 7.14
CA THR A 58 20.59 14.01 7.75
C THR A 58 19.21 14.57 7.41
N VAL A 59 18.51 15.08 8.42
CA VAL A 59 17.20 15.72 8.24
C VAL A 59 17.22 17.04 9.01
N GLU A 60 17.14 18.12 8.25
CA GLU A 60 17.16 19.51 8.67
C GLU A 60 15.96 20.26 8.04
N TYR A 61 15.78 21.52 8.42
CA TYR A 61 14.73 22.36 7.85
C TYR A 61 15.17 23.83 7.83
N ASP A 62 14.62 24.59 6.90
CA ASP A 62 14.60 26.06 6.93
C ASP A 62 13.15 26.56 6.81
N ASP A 63 12.96 27.87 6.63
CA ASP A 63 11.64 28.49 6.57
C ASP A 63 10.77 27.99 5.40
N GLU A 64 11.39 27.44 4.34
CA GLU A 64 10.70 27.05 3.11
C GLU A 64 10.86 25.56 2.74
N ASN A 65 11.83 24.87 3.32
CA ASN A 65 12.25 23.55 2.87
C ASN A 65 12.45 22.55 4.01
N LEU A 66 12.20 21.28 3.68
CA LEU A 66 12.88 20.16 4.30
C LEU A 66 14.24 19.95 3.61
N ILE A 67 15.25 19.60 4.38
CA ILE A 67 16.60 19.39 3.85
C ILE A 67 17.04 17.99 4.24
N VAL A 68 17.16 17.09 3.26
CA VAL A 68 17.53 15.69 3.48
C VAL A 68 18.82 15.37 2.74
N ASN A 69 19.86 14.94 3.45
CA ASN A 69 21.20 14.71 2.87
C ASN A 69 21.74 15.93 2.08
N GLY A 70 21.37 17.14 2.51
CA GLY A 70 21.73 18.41 1.85
C GLY A 70 20.82 18.82 0.68
N THR A 71 19.92 17.94 0.24
CA THR A 71 18.94 18.24 -0.83
C THR A 71 17.76 19.01 -0.27
N LYS A 72 17.43 20.16 -0.87
CA LYS A 72 16.27 20.97 -0.50
C LYS A 72 15.00 20.47 -1.17
N ILE A 73 13.95 20.30 -0.38
CA ILE A 73 12.63 19.84 -0.78
C ILE A 73 11.62 20.88 -0.31
N LYS A 74 10.88 21.49 -1.24
CA LYS A 74 9.91 22.53 -0.89
C LYS A 74 8.80 21.97 -0.03
N ALA A 75 8.46 22.66 1.05
CA ALA A 75 7.39 22.25 1.95
C ALA A 75 6.25 23.27 1.93
N PHE A 76 5.03 22.78 1.75
CA PHE A 76 3.81 23.57 1.68
C PHE A 76 2.83 23.18 2.80
N ALA A 77 1.96 24.12 3.15
CA ALA A 77 0.84 23.91 4.07
C ALA A 77 -0.47 24.42 3.44
N GLU A 78 -0.79 23.90 2.26
CA GLU A 78 -1.96 24.27 1.46
C GLU A 78 -3.07 23.23 1.59
N ARG A 79 -4.31 23.71 1.73
CA ARG A 79 -5.50 22.86 1.92
C ARG A 79 -6.14 22.44 0.61
N ASP A 80 -6.10 23.31 -0.40
CA ASP A 80 -6.69 23.02 -1.71
C ASP A 80 -5.59 22.56 -2.70
N PRO A 81 -5.61 21.30 -3.15
CA PRO A 81 -4.72 20.78 -4.18
C PRO A 81 -4.51 21.64 -5.41
N ALA A 82 -5.53 22.43 -5.81
CA ALA A 82 -5.48 23.27 -7.00
C ALA A 82 -4.55 24.50 -6.85
N ASN A 83 -4.22 24.89 -5.61
CA ASN A 83 -3.34 26.02 -5.32
C ASN A 83 -1.86 25.62 -5.21
N LEU A 84 -1.56 24.33 -5.26
CA LEU A 84 -0.18 23.86 -5.17
C LEU A 84 0.57 24.15 -6.48
N PRO A 85 1.80 24.67 -6.45
CA PRO A 85 2.51 25.11 -7.65
C PRO A 85 3.20 23.95 -8.39
N TRP A 86 2.50 22.85 -8.65
CA TRP A 86 3.08 21.64 -9.26
C TRP A 86 3.70 21.90 -10.63
N GLY A 87 3.01 22.66 -11.48
CA GLY A 87 3.53 23.03 -12.80
C GLY A 87 4.79 23.88 -12.74
N GLU A 88 4.88 24.82 -11.78
CA GLU A 88 6.07 25.68 -11.60
C GLU A 88 7.28 24.88 -11.11
N LEU A 89 7.04 23.87 -10.28
CA LEU A 89 8.07 22.96 -9.77
C LEU A 89 8.45 21.86 -10.78
N GLY A 90 7.68 21.73 -11.86
CA GLY A 90 7.85 20.68 -12.87
C GLY A 90 7.57 19.29 -12.32
N VAL A 91 6.60 19.15 -11.41
CA VAL A 91 6.21 17.84 -10.86
C VAL A 91 5.59 16.98 -11.96
N ASP A 92 6.15 15.80 -12.15
CA ASP A 92 5.63 14.81 -13.09
C ASP A 92 4.50 14.00 -12.45
N ILE A 93 4.74 13.47 -11.25
CA ILE A 93 3.81 12.60 -10.54
C ILE A 93 3.54 13.16 -9.14
N VAL A 94 2.25 13.26 -8.79
CA VAL A 94 1.82 13.52 -7.42
C VAL A 94 1.45 12.22 -6.73
N ILE A 95 2.04 11.98 -5.56
CA ILE A 95 1.60 10.95 -4.63
C ILE A 95 0.51 11.56 -3.74
N GLU A 96 -0.74 11.18 -3.99
CA GLU A 96 -1.89 11.61 -3.18
C GLU A 96 -2.07 10.66 -2.00
N SER A 97 -1.60 11.08 -0.83
CA SER A 97 -1.56 10.28 0.39
C SER A 97 -2.19 10.96 1.62
N THR A 98 -3.05 11.95 1.38
CA THR A 98 -3.83 12.61 2.44
C THR A 98 -4.97 11.73 2.94
N GLY A 99 -5.51 10.87 2.08
CA GLY A 99 -6.74 10.11 2.32
C GLY A 99 -8.03 10.91 2.19
N PHE A 100 -7.95 12.21 1.88
CA PHE A 100 -9.13 13.07 1.64
C PHE A 100 -9.54 13.12 0.17
N PHE A 101 -8.59 13.05 -0.75
CA PHE A 101 -8.81 13.19 -2.19
C PHE A 101 -8.82 11.85 -2.92
N THR A 102 -9.56 10.87 -2.39
CA THR A 102 -9.64 9.50 -2.96
C THR A 102 -10.64 9.36 -4.11
N LYS A 103 -11.39 10.42 -4.45
CA LYS A 103 -12.25 10.45 -5.63
C LYS A 103 -11.48 11.07 -6.78
N ALA A 104 -11.59 10.51 -7.98
CA ALA A 104 -10.85 11.02 -9.14
C ALA A 104 -11.15 12.49 -9.45
N ALA A 105 -12.40 12.94 -9.27
CA ALA A 105 -12.78 14.33 -9.45
C ALA A 105 -12.03 15.28 -8.49
N ASP A 106 -11.78 14.84 -7.25
CA ASP A 106 -11.07 15.63 -6.26
C ASP A 106 -9.55 15.60 -6.49
N ALA A 107 -9.00 14.43 -6.83
CA ALA A 107 -7.59 14.25 -7.18
C ALA A 107 -7.19 14.99 -8.47
N ARG A 108 -8.13 15.21 -9.40
CA ARG A 108 -7.92 15.94 -10.67
C ARG A 108 -7.38 17.35 -10.47
N LYS A 109 -7.66 17.97 -9.32
CA LYS A 109 -7.10 19.27 -8.96
C LYS A 109 -5.58 19.32 -9.01
N HIS A 110 -4.88 18.20 -8.78
CA HIS A 110 -3.44 18.13 -8.94
C HIS A 110 -2.98 18.21 -10.40
N LEU A 111 -3.76 17.66 -11.32
CA LEU A 111 -3.50 17.81 -12.76
C LEU A 111 -3.75 19.25 -13.21
N GLU A 112 -4.81 19.88 -12.70
CA GLU A 112 -5.11 21.30 -12.94
C GLU A 112 -4.02 22.23 -12.40
N ALA A 113 -3.39 21.85 -11.28
CA ALA A 113 -2.21 22.50 -10.70
C ALA A 113 -0.91 22.27 -11.49
N GLY A 114 -0.93 21.43 -12.53
CA GLY A 114 0.17 21.25 -13.48
C GLY A 114 0.99 19.95 -13.33
N ALA A 115 0.58 19.03 -12.46
CA ALA A 115 1.17 17.68 -12.46
C ALA A 115 0.71 16.87 -13.69
N LYS A 116 1.51 15.90 -14.15
CA LYS A 116 1.14 15.04 -15.29
C LYS A 116 0.32 13.82 -14.89
N LYS A 117 0.61 13.23 -13.73
CA LYS A 117 -0.05 12.03 -13.18
C LYS A 117 -0.32 12.18 -11.68
N VAL A 118 -1.31 11.44 -11.19
CA VAL A 118 -1.64 11.31 -9.77
C VAL A 118 -1.75 9.84 -9.40
N LEU A 119 -0.99 9.42 -8.39
CA LEU A 119 -1.05 8.09 -7.79
C LEU A 119 -1.72 8.22 -6.41
N ILE A 120 -2.93 7.69 -6.29
CA ILE A 120 -3.68 7.67 -5.03
C ILE A 120 -3.18 6.50 -4.18
N SER A 121 -2.73 6.78 -2.96
CA SER A 121 -2.18 5.79 -2.03
C SER A 121 -3.25 5.09 -1.18
N ALA A 122 -4.43 4.87 -1.77
CA ALA A 122 -5.58 4.22 -1.16
C ALA A 122 -6.56 3.75 -2.25
N PRO A 123 -7.52 2.85 -1.94
CA PRO A 123 -8.64 2.57 -2.83
C PRO A 123 -9.35 3.87 -3.22
N ALA A 124 -9.54 4.05 -4.52
CA ALA A 124 -10.15 5.25 -5.06
C ALA A 124 -11.59 5.01 -5.51
N THR A 125 -12.23 6.06 -6.02
CA THR A 125 -13.54 5.97 -6.67
C THR A 125 -13.51 6.77 -7.96
N ASP A 126 -14.00 6.14 -9.02
CA ASP A 126 -14.04 6.66 -10.39
C ASP A 126 -12.65 7.04 -10.94
N GLU A 127 -11.58 6.44 -10.41
CA GLU A 127 -10.23 6.52 -10.95
C GLU A 127 -10.10 5.82 -12.30
N ASP A 128 -9.07 6.17 -13.08
CA ASP A 128 -8.90 5.64 -14.43
C ASP A 128 -8.59 4.13 -14.39
N ALA A 129 -7.79 3.71 -13.41
CA ALA A 129 -7.51 2.30 -13.13
C ALA A 129 -6.89 2.10 -11.73
N THR A 130 -7.03 0.89 -11.21
CA THR A 130 -6.32 0.41 -10.00
C THR A 130 -5.24 -0.59 -10.41
N PHE A 131 -4.03 -0.42 -9.86
CA PHE A 131 -2.89 -1.28 -10.14
C PHE A 131 -2.31 -1.90 -8.87
N VAL A 132 -1.83 -3.13 -9.02
CA VAL A 132 -0.97 -3.83 -8.05
C VAL A 132 0.23 -4.38 -8.83
N ILE A 133 1.43 -3.93 -8.44
CA ILE A 133 2.69 -4.39 -9.04
C ILE A 133 2.87 -5.90 -8.82
N GLY A 134 3.32 -6.60 -9.87
CA GLY A 134 3.41 -8.05 -9.98
C GLY A 134 2.11 -8.72 -10.43
N VAL A 135 1.04 -7.96 -10.72
CA VAL A 135 -0.29 -8.52 -11.00
C VAL A 135 -0.88 -7.97 -12.29
N ASN A 136 -1.07 -6.66 -12.40
CA ASN A 136 -1.76 -6.03 -13.53
C ASN A 136 -1.14 -4.73 -14.04
N GLU A 137 0.06 -4.36 -13.60
CA GLU A 137 0.76 -3.14 -14.02
C GLU A 137 1.01 -3.07 -15.53
N GLN A 138 1.08 -4.21 -16.22
CA GLN A 138 1.20 -4.27 -17.67
C GLN A 138 0.00 -3.68 -18.41
N ASP A 139 -1.15 -3.54 -17.75
CA ASP A 139 -2.38 -2.97 -18.32
C ASP A 139 -2.41 -1.43 -18.22
N TYR A 140 -1.34 -0.82 -17.70
CA TYR A 140 -1.19 0.62 -17.62
C TYR A 140 -1.07 1.26 -19.01
N ASP A 141 -1.94 2.22 -19.28
CA ASP A 141 -1.94 3.04 -20.50
C ASP A 141 -1.61 4.51 -20.15
N PRO A 142 -0.39 4.99 -20.46
CA PRO A 142 0.02 6.35 -20.14
C PRO A 142 -0.74 7.42 -20.93
N GLU A 143 -1.42 7.09 -22.04
CA GLU A 143 -2.18 8.08 -22.81
C GLU A 143 -3.55 8.38 -22.20
N THR A 144 -4.15 7.40 -21.52
CA THR A 144 -5.53 7.50 -21.03
C THR A 144 -5.66 7.49 -19.50
N GLN A 145 -4.67 6.94 -18.79
CA GLN A 145 -4.73 6.76 -17.34
C GLN A 145 -3.81 7.75 -16.64
N HIS A 146 -4.39 8.79 -16.06
CA HIS A 146 -3.70 9.90 -15.41
C HIS A 146 -3.89 9.92 -13.89
N ILE A 147 -5.03 9.45 -13.40
CA ILE A 147 -5.36 9.35 -11.99
C ILE A 147 -5.58 7.87 -11.69
N ILE A 148 -4.59 7.25 -11.06
CA ILE A 148 -4.60 5.81 -10.79
C ILE A 148 -4.49 5.53 -9.29
N SER A 149 -4.96 4.36 -8.87
CA SER A 149 -4.85 3.92 -7.47
C SER A 149 -3.83 2.79 -7.35
N ASN A 150 -3.00 2.85 -6.30
CA ASN A 150 -2.16 1.71 -5.89
C ASN A 150 -2.92 0.71 -5.00
N ALA A 151 -4.26 0.71 -5.07
CA ALA A 151 -5.16 -0.08 -4.22
C ALA A 151 -4.92 0.15 -2.71
N SER A 152 -5.24 -0.86 -1.89
CA SER A 152 -4.93 -0.89 -0.45
C SER A 152 -3.75 -1.81 -0.13
N CYS A 153 -3.17 -1.67 1.07
CA CYS A 153 -2.17 -2.61 1.58
C CYS A 153 -2.69 -4.06 1.64
N THR A 154 -3.95 -4.27 2.05
CA THR A 154 -4.56 -5.61 2.05
C THR A 154 -4.76 -6.14 0.63
N THR A 155 -5.13 -5.29 -0.34
CA THR A 155 -5.23 -5.71 -1.76
C THR A 155 -3.87 -6.10 -2.31
N ASN A 156 -2.81 -5.34 -2.00
CA ASN A 156 -1.43 -5.66 -2.39
C ASN A 156 -0.94 -6.97 -1.77
N CYS A 157 -1.39 -7.34 -0.57
CA CYS A 157 -1.10 -8.66 0.01
C CYS A 157 -1.94 -9.79 -0.62
N LEU A 158 -3.24 -9.54 -0.82
CA LEU A 158 -4.21 -10.54 -1.29
C LEU A 158 -4.04 -10.85 -2.79
N ALA A 159 -3.71 -9.88 -3.63
CA ALA A 159 -3.65 -10.08 -5.07
C ALA A 159 -2.55 -11.07 -5.53
N PRO A 160 -1.29 -10.96 -5.06
CA PRO A 160 -0.28 -11.99 -5.34
C PRO A 160 -0.68 -13.36 -4.79
N LEU A 161 -1.29 -13.40 -3.59
CA LEU A 161 -1.77 -14.63 -2.96
C LEU A 161 -2.85 -15.30 -3.83
N ALA A 162 -3.89 -14.56 -4.21
CA ALA A 162 -4.99 -15.05 -5.02
C ALA A 162 -4.52 -15.44 -6.43
N LYS A 163 -3.64 -14.64 -7.05
CA LYS A 163 -3.11 -14.90 -8.40
C LYS A 163 -2.36 -16.23 -8.46
N VAL A 164 -1.41 -16.47 -7.56
CA VAL A 164 -0.65 -17.73 -7.53
C VAL A 164 -1.57 -18.93 -7.37
N PHE A 165 -2.55 -18.85 -6.46
CA PHE A 165 -3.50 -19.94 -6.27
C PHE A 165 -4.42 -20.15 -7.48
N ASN A 166 -4.94 -19.07 -8.06
CA ASN A 166 -5.85 -19.14 -9.20
C ASN A 166 -5.15 -19.71 -10.44
N ASP A 167 -3.93 -19.25 -10.73
CA ASP A 167 -3.14 -19.72 -11.86
C ASP A 167 -2.80 -21.22 -11.74
N ALA A 168 -2.53 -21.71 -10.51
CA ALA A 168 -2.14 -23.10 -10.28
C ALA A 168 -3.32 -24.08 -10.11
N PHE A 169 -4.40 -23.65 -9.46
CA PHE A 169 -5.46 -24.54 -8.97
C PHE A 169 -6.89 -24.09 -9.31
N GLY A 170 -7.05 -22.84 -9.78
CA GLY A 170 -8.34 -22.20 -9.97
C GLY A 170 -9.04 -21.85 -8.66
N ILE A 171 -9.68 -20.68 -8.61
CA ILE A 171 -10.55 -20.28 -7.50
C ILE A 171 -12.01 -20.34 -7.97
N GLU A 172 -12.83 -21.15 -7.28
CA GLU A 172 -14.29 -21.13 -7.47
C GLU A 172 -14.95 -20.03 -6.63
N ARG A 173 -14.59 -19.97 -5.35
CA ARG A 173 -15.05 -18.97 -4.39
C ARG A 173 -14.12 -18.93 -3.19
N GLY A 174 -14.14 -17.84 -2.42
CA GLY A 174 -13.35 -17.74 -1.20
C GLY A 174 -13.79 -16.62 -0.28
N LEU A 175 -13.38 -16.74 0.97
CA LEU A 175 -13.58 -15.74 2.01
C LEU A 175 -12.22 -15.37 2.61
N MET A 176 -12.04 -14.07 2.81
CA MET A 176 -10.83 -13.51 3.39
C MET A 176 -11.12 -12.84 4.72
N THR A 177 -10.26 -13.07 5.71
CA THR A 177 -10.17 -12.25 6.91
C THR A 177 -8.77 -11.66 6.98
N THR A 178 -8.65 -10.35 7.15
CA THR A 178 -7.36 -9.74 7.53
C THR A 178 -7.35 -9.46 9.02
N VAL A 179 -6.38 -10.01 9.74
CA VAL A 179 -6.04 -9.57 11.10
C VAL A 179 -5.05 -8.45 10.94
N HIS A 180 -5.52 -7.23 11.20
CA HIS A 180 -4.86 -6.04 10.73
C HIS A 180 -4.41 -5.17 11.90
N ALA A 181 -3.20 -4.63 11.82
CA ALA A 181 -2.75 -3.56 12.69
C ALA A 181 -3.75 -2.39 12.73
N TYR A 182 -3.82 -1.67 13.85
CA TYR A 182 -4.64 -0.45 13.90
C TYR A 182 -4.02 0.65 13.04
N THR A 183 -4.83 1.61 12.60
CA THR A 183 -4.38 2.74 11.77
C THR A 183 -4.81 4.08 12.36
N ALA A 184 -4.34 5.18 11.77
CA ALA A 184 -4.70 6.54 12.17
C ALA A 184 -6.20 6.87 12.01
N ASP A 185 -6.98 6.04 11.30
CA ASP A 185 -8.45 6.17 11.19
C ASP A 185 -9.17 5.70 12.47
N GLN A 186 -8.47 5.00 13.39
CA GLN A 186 -9.03 4.56 14.66
C GLN A 186 -8.67 5.52 15.81
N ASN A 187 -9.50 5.50 16.86
CA ASN A 187 -9.28 6.34 18.03
C ASN A 187 -8.38 5.65 19.07
N LEU A 188 -7.51 6.44 19.72
CA LEU A 188 -6.72 5.98 20.87
C LEU A 188 -7.60 5.63 22.07
N GLN A 189 -8.64 6.43 22.31
CA GLN A 189 -9.67 6.23 23.33
C GLN A 189 -11.05 6.21 22.68
N ASP A 190 -12.09 5.82 23.40
CA ASP A 190 -13.45 5.87 22.85
C ASP A 190 -13.81 7.31 22.41
N GLY A 191 -14.22 7.49 21.16
CA GLY A 191 -14.46 8.81 20.56
C GLY A 191 -15.32 8.75 19.29
N PRO A 192 -15.83 9.90 18.79
CA PRO A 192 -16.72 9.93 17.63
C PRO A 192 -16.07 9.33 16.37
N HIS A 193 -16.80 8.44 15.69
CA HIS A 193 -16.40 7.89 14.39
C HIS A 193 -17.65 7.36 13.64
N LYS A 194 -17.66 7.41 12.30
CA LYS A 194 -18.81 6.96 11.47
C LYS A 194 -19.06 5.45 11.57
N ASP A 195 -18.00 4.67 11.71
CA ASP A 195 -18.04 3.25 12.07
C ASP A 195 -17.94 3.15 13.60
N LEU A 196 -19.05 2.79 14.26
CA LEU A 196 -19.16 2.68 15.72
C LEU A 196 -18.22 1.64 16.33
N ARG A 197 -17.72 0.68 15.55
CA ARG A 197 -16.72 -0.28 16.03
C ARG A 197 -15.34 0.39 16.10
N ARG A 198 -14.98 1.17 15.08
CA ARG A 198 -13.72 1.96 15.05
C ARG A 198 -13.73 3.17 15.99
N ALA A 199 -14.89 3.55 16.50
CA ALA A 199 -15.04 4.54 17.56
C ALA A 199 -14.39 4.11 18.88
N ARG A 200 -14.14 2.80 19.08
CA ARG A 200 -13.62 2.23 20.32
C ARG A 200 -12.09 2.29 20.38
N ALA A 201 -11.53 2.38 21.59
CA ALA A 201 -10.10 2.44 21.85
C ALA A 201 -9.31 1.32 21.14
N ALA A 202 -8.46 1.71 20.18
CA ALA A 202 -7.80 0.78 19.26
C ALA A 202 -6.81 -0.18 19.93
N ALA A 203 -6.03 0.31 20.89
CA ALA A 203 -4.93 -0.43 21.50
C ALA A 203 -5.36 -1.46 22.57
N ILE A 204 -6.65 -1.67 22.78
CA ILE A 204 -7.18 -2.63 23.77
C ILE A 204 -8.36 -3.46 23.26
N ASN A 205 -8.67 -3.41 21.96
CA ASN A 205 -9.81 -4.13 21.38
C ASN A 205 -9.41 -4.90 20.11
N ILE A 206 -10.13 -5.99 19.87
CA ILE A 206 -10.26 -6.57 18.53
C ILE A 206 -11.50 -5.93 17.89
N VAL A 207 -11.31 -5.15 16.84
CA VAL A 207 -12.37 -4.34 16.22
C VAL A 207 -12.72 -4.90 14.84
N PRO A 208 -13.88 -5.57 14.68
CA PRO A 208 -14.31 -6.07 13.38
C PRO A 208 -14.78 -4.92 12.50
N THR A 209 -14.44 -4.92 11.22
CA THR A 209 -14.86 -3.88 10.27
C THR A 209 -14.96 -4.43 8.85
N SER A 210 -15.78 -3.80 8.01
CA SER A 210 -15.84 -4.13 6.60
C SER A 210 -14.52 -3.74 5.90
N THR A 211 -14.19 -4.47 4.84
CA THR A 211 -13.06 -4.15 3.97
C THR A 211 -13.50 -4.22 2.52
N GLY A 212 -13.01 -3.28 1.71
CA GLY A 212 -13.18 -3.32 0.25
C GLY A 212 -12.15 -4.22 -0.44
N ALA A 213 -11.11 -4.68 0.26
CA ALA A 213 -9.94 -5.31 -0.37
C ALA A 213 -10.27 -6.58 -1.17
N ALA A 214 -11.13 -7.45 -0.64
CA ALA A 214 -11.57 -8.65 -1.34
C ALA A 214 -12.41 -8.32 -2.58
N LYS A 215 -13.24 -7.28 -2.53
CA LYS A 215 -14.05 -6.83 -3.69
C LYS A 215 -13.19 -6.14 -4.74
N ALA A 216 -12.19 -5.38 -4.30
CA ALA A 216 -11.21 -4.71 -5.16
C ALA A 216 -10.32 -5.70 -5.92
N ILE A 217 -10.28 -6.99 -5.52
CA ILE A 217 -9.58 -8.01 -6.28
C ILE A 217 -10.07 -8.08 -7.73
N GLY A 218 -11.37 -7.87 -7.96
CA GLY A 218 -11.97 -7.95 -9.30
C GLY A 218 -11.51 -6.82 -10.22
N LEU A 219 -10.92 -5.74 -9.68
CA LEU A 219 -10.35 -4.65 -10.47
C LEU A 219 -8.96 -5.02 -11.03
N VAL A 220 -8.24 -5.92 -10.37
CA VAL A 220 -6.86 -6.30 -10.72
C VAL A 220 -6.73 -7.75 -11.21
N LEU A 221 -7.72 -8.60 -10.91
CA LEU A 221 -7.88 -9.97 -11.37
C LEU A 221 -9.34 -10.17 -11.80
N PRO A 222 -9.72 -9.73 -13.02
CA PRO A 222 -11.11 -9.73 -13.49
C PRO A 222 -11.78 -11.10 -13.45
N GLU A 223 -11.03 -12.18 -13.61
CA GLU A 223 -11.49 -13.57 -13.52
C GLU A 223 -11.95 -13.99 -12.11
N LEU A 224 -11.67 -13.16 -11.09
CA LEU A 224 -12.08 -13.34 -9.69
C LEU A 224 -13.25 -12.43 -9.27
N VAL A 225 -13.82 -11.64 -10.18
CA VAL A 225 -15.01 -10.81 -9.90
C VAL A 225 -16.13 -11.67 -9.32
N GLY A 226 -16.65 -11.26 -8.15
CA GLY A 226 -17.74 -11.94 -7.45
C GLY A 226 -17.36 -13.26 -6.76
N LYS A 227 -16.09 -13.69 -6.83
CA LYS A 227 -15.64 -14.95 -6.20
C LYS A 227 -15.08 -14.77 -4.79
N LEU A 228 -14.56 -13.60 -4.45
CA LEU A 228 -13.96 -13.32 -3.15
C LEU A 228 -14.74 -12.23 -2.41
N ASP A 229 -14.94 -12.43 -1.11
CA ASP A 229 -15.41 -11.40 -0.17
C ASP A 229 -14.70 -11.54 1.17
N GLY A 230 -14.86 -10.58 2.09
CA GLY A 230 -14.16 -10.64 3.36
C GLY A 230 -14.42 -9.51 4.33
N PHE A 231 -13.79 -9.59 5.50
CA PHE A 231 -13.79 -8.55 6.52
C PHE A 231 -12.42 -8.42 7.18
N ALA A 232 -12.27 -7.41 8.02
CA ALA A 232 -11.06 -7.18 8.79
C ALA A 232 -11.33 -7.26 10.30
N LEU A 233 -10.33 -7.73 11.04
CA LEU A 233 -10.26 -7.65 12.49
C LEU A 233 -9.07 -6.75 12.84
N ARG A 234 -9.32 -5.52 13.28
CA ARG A 234 -8.24 -4.64 13.74
C ARG A 234 -7.80 -5.09 15.13
N VAL A 235 -6.50 -5.21 15.36
CA VAL A 235 -5.95 -5.69 16.64
C VAL A 235 -4.95 -4.68 17.25
N PRO A 236 -4.63 -4.79 18.55
CA PRO A 236 -3.68 -3.92 19.26
C PRO A 236 -2.20 -4.05 18.85
N VAL A 237 -1.92 -4.07 17.54
CA VAL A 237 -0.59 -4.12 16.96
C VAL A 237 -0.42 -2.88 16.07
N PRO A 238 0.70 -2.13 16.17
CA PRO A 238 0.86 -0.87 15.46
C PRO A 238 1.23 -1.02 13.97
N THR A 239 1.93 -2.09 13.59
CA THR A 239 2.12 -2.51 12.19
C THR A 239 2.35 -4.01 12.13
N GLY A 240 2.20 -4.58 10.95
CA GLY A 240 2.32 -6.02 10.72
C GLY A 240 0.94 -6.66 10.79
N SER A 241 0.44 -7.03 9.62
CA SER A 241 -0.88 -7.59 9.42
C SER A 241 -0.78 -8.94 8.72
N ILE A 242 -1.84 -9.73 8.76
CA ILE A 242 -1.89 -11.02 8.08
C ILE A 242 -3.24 -11.20 7.39
N THR A 243 -3.17 -11.62 6.13
CA THR A 243 -4.33 -12.04 5.33
C THR A 243 -4.51 -13.53 5.48
N ASP A 244 -5.69 -13.95 5.95
CA ASP A 244 -6.17 -15.34 5.94
C ASP A 244 -7.17 -15.51 4.80
N LEU A 245 -6.87 -16.38 3.85
CA LEU A 245 -7.70 -16.65 2.68
C LEU A 245 -8.13 -18.11 2.69
N THR A 246 -9.44 -18.36 2.77
CA THR A 246 -10.02 -19.69 2.60
C THR A 246 -10.74 -19.77 1.25
N VAL A 247 -10.33 -20.69 0.40
CA VAL A 247 -10.83 -20.86 -0.98
C VAL A 247 -11.27 -22.28 -1.25
N THR A 248 -12.21 -22.44 -2.18
CA THR A 248 -12.50 -23.72 -2.84
C THR A 248 -11.74 -23.75 -4.16
N ALA A 249 -10.82 -24.71 -4.29
CA ALA A 249 -10.08 -25.00 -5.51
C ALA A 249 -10.98 -25.71 -6.53
N SER A 250 -10.66 -25.60 -7.82
CA SER A 250 -11.42 -26.29 -8.88
C SER A 250 -11.19 -27.82 -8.90
N ARG A 251 -10.27 -28.32 -8.08
CA ARG A 251 -10.02 -29.75 -7.84
C ARG A 251 -9.44 -29.96 -6.43
N PRO A 252 -9.46 -31.19 -5.90
CA PRO A 252 -8.67 -31.52 -4.72
C PRO A 252 -7.18 -31.25 -4.94
N VAL A 253 -6.52 -30.74 -3.91
CA VAL A 253 -5.08 -30.45 -3.88
C VAL A 253 -4.46 -30.98 -2.60
N THR A 254 -3.14 -30.95 -2.51
CA THR A 254 -2.37 -31.32 -1.31
C THR A 254 -1.60 -30.12 -0.75
N VAL A 255 -1.20 -30.19 0.52
CA VAL A 255 -0.36 -29.17 1.15
C VAL A 255 0.94 -28.98 0.37
N ASP A 256 1.56 -30.07 -0.09
CA ASP A 256 2.83 -30.03 -0.81
C ASP A 256 2.71 -29.38 -2.19
N GLU A 257 1.62 -29.66 -2.93
CA GLU A 257 1.34 -28.97 -4.20
C GLU A 257 1.21 -27.46 -3.99
N VAL A 258 0.45 -27.04 -2.97
CA VAL A 258 0.25 -25.63 -2.64
C VAL A 258 1.60 -24.98 -2.29
N LYS A 259 2.36 -25.58 -1.36
CA LYS A 259 3.69 -25.07 -0.98
C LYS A 259 4.63 -24.95 -2.18
N ALA A 260 4.66 -25.94 -3.06
CA ALA A 260 5.51 -25.93 -4.24
C ALA A 260 5.14 -24.79 -5.21
N ALA A 261 3.84 -24.56 -5.44
CA ALA A 261 3.38 -23.46 -6.29
C ALA A 261 3.79 -22.09 -5.75
N TYR A 262 3.62 -21.87 -4.44
CA TYR A 262 4.00 -20.60 -3.79
C TYR A 262 5.51 -20.37 -3.75
N LYS A 263 6.29 -21.43 -3.50
CA LYS A 263 7.75 -21.34 -3.53
C LYS A 263 8.25 -21.00 -4.93
N ALA A 264 7.74 -21.68 -5.96
CA ALA A 264 8.09 -21.42 -7.35
C ALA A 264 7.71 -20.00 -7.80
N ALA A 265 6.55 -19.49 -7.37
CA ALA A 265 6.14 -18.12 -7.67
C ALA A 265 7.07 -17.09 -7.00
N ALA A 266 7.34 -17.24 -5.69
CA ALA A 266 8.18 -16.33 -4.91
C ALA A 266 9.64 -16.31 -5.40
N GLU A 267 10.18 -17.45 -5.84
CA GLU A 267 11.54 -17.56 -6.38
C GLU A 267 11.64 -17.18 -7.87
N GLY A 268 10.51 -17.04 -8.56
CA GLY A 268 10.41 -16.76 -9.99
C GLY A 268 9.65 -15.47 -10.30
N PRO A 269 8.46 -15.56 -10.93
CA PRO A 269 7.75 -14.40 -11.48
C PRO A 269 7.30 -13.36 -10.44
N MET A 270 7.17 -13.74 -9.17
CA MET A 270 6.73 -12.85 -8.08
C MET A 270 7.89 -12.41 -7.17
N LYS A 271 9.14 -12.62 -7.58
CA LYS A 271 10.31 -12.26 -6.78
C LYS A 271 10.31 -10.76 -6.46
N GLY A 272 10.49 -10.43 -5.17
CA GLY A 272 10.43 -9.05 -4.66
C GLY A 272 9.01 -8.56 -4.30
N ILE A 273 7.97 -9.26 -4.75
CA ILE A 273 6.57 -8.97 -4.43
C ILE A 273 6.03 -9.98 -3.42
N LEU A 274 6.26 -11.27 -3.67
CA LEU A 274 5.88 -12.39 -2.82
C LEU A 274 7.14 -13.03 -2.21
N LYS A 275 7.14 -13.20 -0.89
CA LYS A 275 8.15 -13.97 -0.15
C LYS A 275 7.54 -15.29 0.31
N TYR A 276 8.32 -16.36 0.31
CA TYR A 276 7.96 -17.66 0.88
C TYR A 276 8.72 -17.86 2.18
N THR A 277 8.05 -18.26 3.26
CA THR A 277 8.70 -18.60 4.54
C THR A 277 8.18 -19.92 5.12
N GLU A 278 9.09 -20.68 5.72
CA GLU A 278 8.79 -21.83 6.58
C GLU A 278 9.12 -21.54 8.06
N ASP A 279 9.74 -20.40 8.34
CA ASP A 279 10.11 -19.98 9.68
C ASP A 279 8.86 -19.64 10.50
N GLU A 280 8.88 -19.98 11.79
CA GLU A 280 7.80 -19.70 12.75
C GLU A 280 7.79 -18.21 13.18
N ILE A 281 7.51 -17.33 12.23
CA ILE A 281 7.52 -15.87 12.43
C ILE A 281 6.23 -15.34 13.06
N VAL A 282 6.33 -14.13 13.64
CA VAL A 282 5.19 -13.35 14.15
C VAL A 282 5.17 -11.93 13.55
N SER A 283 4.14 -11.15 13.89
CA SER A 283 3.91 -9.82 13.27
C SER A 283 5.08 -8.83 13.43
N SER A 284 5.90 -8.96 14.48
CA SER A 284 7.07 -8.08 14.68
C SER A 284 8.22 -8.39 13.72
N ASP A 285 8.31 -9.63 13.21
CA ASP A 285 9.45 -10.09 12.41
C ASP A 285 9.36 -9.64 10.95
N ILE A 286 8.17 -9.19 10.53
CA ILE A 286 7.91 -8.66 9.19
C ILE A 286 8.00 -7.12 9.12
N VAL A 287 8.24 -6.45 10.25
CA VAL A 287 8.32 -4.98 10.29
C VAL A 287 9.47 -4.53 9.40
N SER A 288 9.20 -3.61 8.49
CA SER A 288 10.13 -3.15 7.46
C SER A 288 10.51 -4.20 6.40
N ASP A 289 9.79 -5.32 6.29
CA ASP A 289 9.93 -6.21 5.13
C ASP A 289 9.25 -5.57 3.90
N PRO A 290 9.97 -5.40 2.77
CA PRO A 290 9.47 -4.66 1.62
C PRO A 290 8.50 -5.46 0.74
N HIS A 291 8.30 -6.77 0.96
CA HIS A 291 7.41 -7.57 0.15
C HIS A 291 5.94 -7.19 0.39
N SER A 292 5.11 -7.31 -0.64
CA SER A 292 3.67 -7.07 -0.53
C SER A 292 2.96 -8.18 0.23
N SER A 293 3.48 -9.40 0.12
CA SER A 293 2.87 -10.62 0.61
C SER A 293 3.98 -11.59 1.04
N ILE A 294 3.95 -12.08 2.27
CA ILE A 294 4.90 -13.03 2.84
C ILE A 294 4.13 -14.30 3.18
N PHE A 295 4.09 -15.23 2.24
CA PHE A 295 3.36 -16.48 2.35
C PHE A 295 3.92 -17.37 3.45
N ASP A 296 3.06 -17.73 4.40
CA ASP A 296 3.39 -18.57 5.54
C ASP A 296 3.06 -20.03 5.23
N ALA A 297 4.10 -20.81 4.90
CA ALA A 297 3.94 -22.22 4.55
C ALA A 297 3.51 -23.09 5.73
N GLY A 298 3.75 -22.66 6.98
CA GLY A 298 3.35 -23.36 8.20
C GLY A 298 1.84 -23.32 8.43
N LEU A 299 1.15 -22.32 7.86
CA LEU A 299 -0.28 -22.09 8.06
C LEU A 299 -1.19 -22.69 6.97
N VAL A 300 -0.63 -23.37 5.96
CA VAL A 300 -1.43 -24.05 4.93
C VAL A 300 -2.28 -25.15 5.55
N ARG A 301 -3.59 -25.13 5.29
CA ARG A 301 -4.51 -26.22 5.65
C ARG A 301 -5.30 -26.64 4.43
N VAL A 302 -5.52 -27.94 4.27
CA VAL A 302 -6.27 -28.52 3.15
C VAL A 302 -7.26 -29.53 3.68
N ILE A 303 -8.52 -29.41 3.24
CA ILE A 303 -9.60 -30.36 3.49
C ILE A 303 -10.32 -30.60 2.15
N GLY A 304 -9.96 -31.67 1.45
CA GLY A 304 -10.48 -31.95 0.11
C GLY A 304 -10.05 -30.89 -0.90
N ASP A 305 -11.00 -30.15 -1.45
CA ASP A 305 -10.81 -29.00 -2.35
C ASP A 305 -10.80 -27.66 -1.60
N GLN A 306 -11.07 -27.62 -0.30
CA GLN A 306 -11.00 -26.41 0.50
C GLN A 306 -9.58 -26.20 1.01
N VAL A 307 -9.03 -25.02 0.74
CA VAL A 307 -7.67 -24.63 1.14
C VAL A 307 -7.71 -23.34 1.93
N LYS A 308 -6.99 -23.30 3.05
CA LYS A 308 -6.72 -22.10 3.82
C LYS A 308 -5.25 -21.74 3.69
N LEU A 309 -5.01 -20.47 3.39
CA LEU A 309 -3.72 -19.87 3.13
C LEU A 309 -3.55 -18.65 4.03
N SER A 310 -2.32 -18.33 4.40
CA SER A 310 -2.03 -17.12 5.14
C SER A 310 -0.81 -16.41 4.59
N SER A 311 -0.86 -15.08 4.58
CA SER A 311 0.25 -14.25 4.13
C SER A 311 0.37 -12.99 4.99
N TRP A 312 1.56 -12.78 5.53
CA TRP A 312 1.89 -11.59 6.31
C TRP A 312 2.20 -10.41 5.38
N TYR A 313 2.02 -9.20 5.89
CA TYR A 313 2.45 -7.99 5.21
C TYR A 313 2.64 -6.85 6.20
N ASP A 314 3.74 -6.10 6.06
CA ASP A 314 3.85 -4.80 6.71
C ASP A 314 2.93 -3.84 5.95
N ASN A 315 1.78 -3.54 6.56
CA ASN A 315 0.74 -2.72 5.96
C ASN A 315 1.15 -1.28 5.68
N GLU A 316 2.34 -0.86 6.12
CA GLU A 316 2.89 0.45 5.83
C GLU A 316 4.11 0.33 4.92
N TRP A 317 5.10 -0.50 5.29
CA TRP A 317 6.37 -0.56 4.57
C TRP A 317 6.25 -1.26 3.23
N GLY A 318 5.69 -2.47 3.18
CA GLY A 318 5.51 -3.21 1.92
C GLY A 318 4.64 -2.42 0.95
N TYR A 319 3.58 -1.75 1.45
CA TYR A 319 2.73 -0.89 0.64
C TYR A 319 3.46 0.35 0.09
N SER A 320 4.24 1.04 0.92
CA SER A 320 5.01 2.21 0.48
C SER A 320 6.08 1.83 -0.55
N ASN A 321 6.71 0.65 -0.44
CA ASN A 321 7.61 0.14 -1.48
C ASN A 321 6.85 -0.08 -2.80
N ARG A 322 5.64 -0.68 -2.78
CA ARG A 322 4.81 -0.81 -4.00
C ARG A 322 4.42 0.53 -4.62
N LEU A 323 4.21 1.55 -3.80
CA LEU A 323 3.90 2.88 -4.29
C LEU A 323 5.10 3.53 -4.97
N VAL A 324 6.32 3.28 -4.49
CA VAL A 324 7.57 3.67 -5.16
C VAL A 324 7.72 2.93 -6.48
N ASP A 325 7.58 1.61 -6.48
CA ASP A 325 7.68 0.78 -7.69
C ASP A 325 6.67 1.22 -8.77
N LEU A 326 5.43 1.55 -8.37
CA LEU A 326 4.41 2.08 -9.28
C LEU A 326 4.77 3.47 -9.81
N ALA A 327 5.34 4.35 -8.97
CA ALA A 327 5.77 5.67 -9.41
C ALA A 327 6.93 5.58 -10.41
N GLU A 328 7.90 4.69 -10.21
CA GLU A 328 8.96 4.42 -11.20
C GLU A 328 8.37 3.86 -12.50
N TYR A 329 7.51 2.84 -12.40
CA TYR A 329 6.88 2.21 -13.57
C TYR A 329 6.10 3.21 -14.43
N VAL A 330 5.33 4.08 -13.80
CA VAL A 330 4.60 5.17 -14.49
C VAL A 330 5.58 6.21 -15.03
N GLY A 331 6.57 6.59 -14.23
CA GLY A 331 7.58 7.60 -14.56
C GLY A 331 8.42 7.26 -15.80
N GLU A 332 8.78 5.99 -15.98
CA GLU A 332 9.47 5.49 -17.19
C GLU A 332 8.66 5.62 -18.48
N ARG A 333 7.34 5.86 -18.37
CA ARG A 333 6.36 5.88 -19.47
C ARG A 333 5.75 7.27 -19.69
N LEU A 334 6.35 8.31 -19.10
CA LEU A 334 5.95 9.72 -19.28
C LEU A 334 6.54 10.37 -20.54
#